data_AF-A0AAV0MAY8-F1
#
_entry.id   AF-A0AAV0MAY8-F1
#
_cell.length_a   1.000
_cell.length_b   1.000
_cell.length_c   1.000
_cell.angle_alpha   90.00
_cell.angle_beta   90.00
_cell.angle_gamma   90.00
#
_symmetry.space_group_name_H-M   'P 1'
#
loop_
_entity.id
_entity.type
_entity.pdbx_description
1 polymer ?
#
loop_
_entity_poly.entity_id
_entity_poly.type
_entity_poly.pdbx_seq_one_letter_code
_entity_poly.pdbx_strand_id
1 'polypeptide(L)'
;MYIFSIGVSFCKYLLTYCTSISEIGEPNVSILFLQALKEALAQIRTCSRLEGLLLRKKSLTFGDTPEIHAHKIDKLKVLTESLASSVTKSEKRIVDQRSQKEEALKVRISKADEANEKEKEIGAEITVLEKERDELEAQLKKVNISLSAANARLNNAREERDQFEEANNQIIEHLKAKEDELTGSIAACKVESDVLGTWVNFLEDTWVLQRSYVETIEKQAADELEKHEEYFTNLAVNLLSDYKNELEPSIGRIGTYVENLKKLSPGSEVAASADNQDSQVISPRRHLEEEYMDYEAKIVTTFSVVDNMREQFYAQKGASSRKHDERVKELFDEIEKLRQEFDAIDRPILEVEVPSSKQEATSEEKSSEVASTPTAEPLKPPAELPKKPATSGSESGKTLDAEAELAKLESEFGKVDPTDYSAEEVGEWEFDELERELRAGYKGGK
;
A
#
# COMPACT_ATOMS: atom_id res chain seq x y z
N MET A 1 141.64 -42.75 -58.34
CA MET A 1 142.34 -43.99 -58.75
C MET A 1 142.54 -43.96 -60.27
N TYR A 2 143.30 -43.00 -60.82
CA TYR A 2 143.32 -42.71 -62.27
C TYR A 2 144.63 -42.05 -62.78
N ILE A 3 145.78 -42.29 -62.12
CA ILE A 3 147.06 -41.62 -62.42
C ILE A 3 148.15 -42.59 -62.95
N PHE A 4 147.95 -43.91 -62.83
CA PHE A 4 149.01 -44.91 -63.04
C PHE A 4 149.44 -45.16 -64.51
N SER A 5 148.76 -44.57 -65.50
CA SER A 5 148.94 -44.94 -66.92
C SER A 5 149.90 -44.08 -67.74
N ILE A 6 150.37 -42.93 -67.22
CA ILE A 6 151.14 -41.95 -68.01
C ILE A 6 152.66 -42.07 -67.79
N GLY A 7 153.10 -42.47 -66.59
CA GLY A 7 154.53 -42.45 -66.23
C GLY A 7 155.42 -43.46 -66.97
N VAL A 8 154.86 -44.54 -67.53
CA VAL A 8 155.65 -45.65 -68.10
C VAL A 8 156.18 -45.36 -69.51
N SER A 9 155.53 -44.47 -70.28
CA SER A 9 155.86 -44.30 -71.71
C SER A 9 157.07 -43.40 -71.98
N PHE A 10 157.44 -42.49 -71.08
CA PHE A 10 158.47 -41.49 -71.35
C PHE A 10 159.90 -42.05 -71.22
N CYS A 11 160.15 -42.90 -70.23
CA CYS A 11 161.46 -43.55 -70.01
C CYS A 11 161.91 -44.45 -71.18
N LYS A 12 161.00 -44.85 -72.07
CA LYS A 12 161.30 -45.69 -73.23
C LYS A 12 161.81 -44.92 -74.46
N TYR A 13 161.67 -43.59 -74.48
CA TYR A 13 162.12 -42.75 -75.60
C TYR A 13 163.58 -42.28 -75.44
N LEU A 14 164.05 -42.12 -74.20
CA LEU A 14 165.40 -41.62 -73.88
C LEU A 14 166.52 -42.66 -74.02
N LEU A 15 166.20 -43.95 -74.15
CA LEU A 15 167.20 -45.03 -74.16
C LEU A 15 167.69 -45.43 -75.57
N THR A 16 167.10 -44.86 -76.63
CA THR A 16 167.14 -45.46 -77.99
C THR A 16 167.97 -44.67 -79.01
N TYR A 17 168.51 -43.50 -78.65
CA TYR A 17 169.19 -42.60 -79.62
C TYR A 17 170.59 -42.12 -79.22
N CYS A 18 171.23 -42.75 -78.23
CA CYS A 18 172.63 -42.47 -77.83
C CYS A 18 173.63 -43.57 -78.22
N THR A 19 173.28 -44.47 -79.14
CA THR A 19 174.14 -45.59 -79.58
C THR A 19 174.24 -45.69 -81.10
N SER A 20 175.01 -44.78 -81.70
CA SER A 20 175.80 -44.99 -82.94
C SER A 20 176.69 -43.76 -83.18
N ILE A 21 177.97 -43.86 -82.82
CA ILE A 21 179.00 -42.84 -83.14
C ILE A 21 180.08 -43.52 -83.99
N SER A 22 180.19 -43.05 -85.23
CA SER A 22 181.34 -43.07 -86.17
C SER A 22 180.78 -42.66 -87.55
N GLU A 23 181.47 -41.90 -88.41
CA GLU A 23 182.86 -41.44 -88.38
C GLU A 23 183.04 -40.20 -89.30
N ILE A 24 184.20 -39.54 -89.23
CA ILE A 24 184.73 -38.54 -90.20
C ILE A 24 184.01 -37.15 -90.25
N GLY A 25 184.81 -36.07 -90.12
CA GLY A 25 184.45 -34.72 -90.61
C GLY A 25 184.44 -33.58 -89.57
N GLU A 26 185.19 -32.52 -89.83
CA GLU A 26 185.20 -31.24 -89.09
C GLU A 26 184.10 -30.27 -89.60
N PRO A 27 183.75 -29.16 -88.90
CA PRO A 27 183.91 -28.81 -87.48
C PRO A 27 182.58 -28.34 -86.81
N ASN A 28 182.66 -27.79 -85.59
CA ASN A 28 181.66 -26.94 -84.89
C ASN A 28 180.47 -27.61 -84.15
N VAL A 29 180.76 -28.38 -83.10
CA VAL A 29 179.75 -29.11 -82.29
C VAL A 29 179.42 -28.46 -80.92
N SER A 30 180.31 -27.62 -80.37
CA SER A 30 180.35 -27.28 -78.94
C SER A 30 179.16 -26.51 -78.36
N ILE A 31 178.31 -25.88 -79.19
CA ILE A 31 177.23 -25.00 -78.71
C ILE A 31 175.99 -25.81 -78.26
N LEU A 32 175.64 -26.89 -78.96
CA LEU A 32 174.40 -27.65 -78.71
C LEU A 32 174.40 -28.37 -77.36
N PHE A 33 175.54 -28.90 -76.93
CA PHE A 33 175.67 -29.65 -75.68
C PHE A 33 175.40 -28.81 -74.44
N LEU A 34 175.82 -27.54 -74.44
CA LEU A 34 175.63 -26.60 -73.33
C LEU A 34 174.16 -26.17 -73.19
N GLN A 35 173.43 -26.09 -74.31
CA GLN A 35 171.99 -25.81 -74.34
C GLN A 35 171.20 -26.91 -73.62
N ALA A 36 171.46 -28.18 -73.97
CA ALA A 36 170.77 -29.35 -73.41
C ALA A 36 170.97 -29.50 -71.89
N LEU A 37 172.18 -29.22 -71.38
CA LEU A 37 172.47 -29.29 -69.94
C LEU A 37 171.67 -28.27 -69.12
N LYS A 38 171.42 -27.06 -69.63
CA LYS A 38 170.55 -26.08 -68.97
C LYS A 38 169.10 -26.57 -68.87
N GLU A 39 168.60 -27.21 -69.92
CA GLU A 39 167.22 -27.66 -70.00
C GLU A 39 166.95 -28.87 -69.07
N ALA A 40 167.89 -29.83 -68.99
CA ALA A 40 167.83 -30.92 -68.02
C ALA A 40 167.79 -30.42 -66.56
N LEU A 41 168.60 -29.41 -66.22
CA LEU A 41 168.62 -28.82 -64.87
C LEU A 41 167.31 -28.07 -64.54
N ALA A 42 166.68 -27.47 -65.55
CA ALA A 42 165.34 -26.88 -65.41
C ALA A 42 164.26 -27.94 -65.12
N GLN A 43 164.31 -29.09 -65.80
CA GLN A 43 163.39 -30.21 -65.57
C GLN A 43 163.53 -30.82 -64.16
N ILE A 44 164.75 -31.02 -63.66
CA ILE A 44 164.98 -31.52 -62.30
C ILE A 44 164.38 -30.56 -61.26
N ARG A 45 164.53 -29.24 -61.45
CA ARG A 45 163.92 -28.22 -60.58
C ARG A 45 162.39 -28.22 -60.61
N THR A 46 161.75 -28.49 -61.75
CA THR A 46 160.27 -28.61 -61.80
C THR A 46 159.79 -29.92 -61.17
N CYS A 47 160.47 -31.05 -61.38
CA CYS A 47 160.13 -32.33 -60.75
C CYS A 47 160.18 -32.25 -59.21
N SER A 48 161.28 -31.75 -58.64
CA SER A 48 161.42 -31.60 -57.18
C SER A 48 160.36 -30.64 -56.58
N ARG A 49 159.99 -29.57 -57.31
CA ARG A 49 158.91 -28.67 -56.88
C ARG A 49 157.52 -29.31 -56.96
N LEU A 50 157.29 -30.24 -57.88
CA LEU A 50 156.03 -31.00 -57.97
C LEU A 50 155.89 -31.98 -56.80
N GLU A 51 156.96 -32.68 -56.44
CA GLU A 51 157.00 -33.59 -55.29
C GLU A 51 156.69 -32.87 -53.97
N GLY A 52 157.33 -31.72 -53.73
CA GLY A 52 157.05 -30.87 -52.57
C GLY A 52 155.58 -30.40 -52.49
N LEU A 53 154.92 -30.17 -53.63
CA LEU A 53 153.49 -29.85 -53.68
C LEU A 53 152.60 -31.06 -53.41
N LEU A 54 152.96 -32.25 -53.90
CA LEU A 54 152.21 -33.49 -53.66
C LEU A 54 152.25 -33.94 -52.20
N LEU A 55 153.40 -33.82 -51.54
CA LEU A 55 153.51 -34.05 -50.10
C LEU A 55 152.63 -33.07 -49.31
N ARG A 56 152.62 -31.78 -49.70
CA ARG A 56 151.77 -30.76 -49.08
C ARG A 56 150.27 -30.99 -49.31
N LYS A 57 149.89 -31.64 -50.42
CA LYS A 57 148.51 -32.08 -50.68
C LYS A 57 148.11 -33.26 -49.79
N LYS A 58 149.03 -34.17 -49.45
CA LYS A 58 148.76 -35.31 -48.55
C LYS A 58 148.42 -34.85 -47.11
N SER A 59 148.95 -33.72 -46.65
CA SER A 59 148.65 -33.13 -45.35
C SER A 59 147.35 -32.33 -45.26
N LEU A 60 146.58 -32.21 -46.36
CA LEU A 60 145.30 -31.47 -46.38
C LEU A 60 144.10 -32.40 -46.16
N THR A 61 143.94 -32.90 -44.92
CA THR A 61 142.70 -33.51 -44.43
C THR A 61 141.80 -32.42 -43.83
N PHE A 62 140.54 -32.33 -44.29
CA PHE A 62 139.58 -31.30 -43.86
C PHE A 62 138.27 -31.98 -43.43
N GLY A 63 137.94 -31.94 -42.13
CA GLY A 63 136.74 -32.56 -41.55
C GLY A 63 136.87 -32.81 -40.04
N ASP A 64 135.75 -33.07 -39.35
CA ASP A 64 135.74 -33.58 -37.98
C ASP A 64 136.31 -35.02 -37.92
N THR A 65 136.80 -35.44 -36.75
CA THR A 65 137.06 -36.87 -36.49
C THR A 65 135.75 -37.65 -36.29
N PRO A 66 135.73 -38.98 -36.54
CA PRO A 66 134.51 -39.81 -36.45
C PRO A 66 133.81 -39.72 -35.09
N GLU A 67 134.56 -39.59 -34.00
CA GLU A 67 134.07 -39.51 -32.62
C GLU A 67 133.34 -38.19 -32.36
N ILE A 68 133.85 -37.09 -32.91
CA ILE A 68 133.21 -35.77 -32.84
C ILE A 68 131.92 -35.78 -33.66
N HIS A 69 131.92 -36.42 -34.83
CA HIS A 69 130.73 -36.60 -35.66
C HIS A 69 129.66 -37.46 -34.96
N ALA A 70 130.04 -38.58 -34.34
CA ALA A 70 129.13 -39.42 -33.56
C ALA A 70 128.51 -38.66 -32.38
N HIS A 71 129.31 -37.91 -31.60
CA HIS A 71 128.82 -37.09 -30.49
C HIS A 71 127.89 -35.95 -30.94
N LYS A 72 128.11 -35.37 -32.12
CA LYS A 72 127.18 -34.42 -32.74
C LYS A 72 125.85 -35.10 -33.11
N ILE A 73 125.90 -36.30 -33.69
CA ILE A 73 124.71 -37.10 -34.01
C ILE A 73 123.91 -37.48 -32.76
N ASP A 74 124.55 -37.97 -31.70
CA ASP A 74 123.81 -38.40 -30.50
C ASP A 74 123.20 -37.21 -29.75
N LYS A 75 123.85 -36.05 -29.74
CA LYS A 75 123.22 -34.79 -29.32
C LYS A 75 121.98 -34.43 -30.16
N LEU A 76 122.05 -34.59 -31.48
CA LEU A 76 120.90 -34.35 -32.37
C LEU A 76 119.78 -35.37 -32.17
N LYS A 77 120.08 -36.64 -31.89
CA LYS A 77 119.08 -37.65 -31.49
C LYS A 77 118.37 -37.25 -30.20
N VAL A 78 119.13 -36.95 -29.14
CA VAL A 78 118.56 -36.54 -27.83
C VAL A 78 117.72 -35.26 -27.96
N LEU A 79 118.14 -34.30 -28.80
CA LEU A 79 117.34 -33.11 -29.10
C LEU A 79 116.06 -33.45 -29.89
N THR A 80 116.12 -34.38 -30.84
CA THR A 80 114.97 -34.82 -31.64
C THR A 80 113.96 -35.59 -30.78
N GLU A 81 114.43 -36.48 -29.91
CA GLU A 81 113.59 -37.28 -29.01
C GLU A 81 113.01 -36.43 -27.88
N SER A 82 113.79 -35.48 -27.33
CA SER A 82 113.28 -34.46 -26.42
C SER A 82 112.20 -33.60 -27.09
N LEU A 83 112.42 -33.14 -28.33
CA LEU A 83 111.43 -32.38 -29.09
C LEU A 83 110.17 -33.22 -29.37
N ALA A 84 110.29 -34.49 -29.74
CA ALA A 84 109.16 -35.40 -29.92
C ALA A 84 108.38 -35.64 -28.60
N SER A 85 109.08 -35.76 -27.47
CA SER A 85 108.44 -35.83 -26.14
C SER A 85 107.70 -34.54 -25.76
N SER A 86 108.21 -33.39 -26.22
CA SER A 86 107.57 -32.09 -26.02
C SER A 86 106.34 -31.91 -26.92
N VAL A 87 106.40 -32.37 -28.18
CA VAL A 87 105.29 -32.36 -29.14
C VAL A 87 104.17 -33.29 -28.65
N THR A 88 104.45 -34.55 -28.34
CA THR A 88 103.42 -35.48 -27.83
C THR A 88 102.78 -35.01 -26.52
N LYS A 89 103.54 -34.29 -25.67
CA LYS A 89 103.02 -33.66 -24.44
C LYS A 89 102.15 -32.42 -24.72
N SER A 90 102.41 -31.64 -25.77
CA SER A 90 101.55 -30.51 -26.15
C SER A 90 100.32 -30.98 -26.94
N GLU A 91 100.46 -31.97 -27.82
CA GLU A 91 99.36 -32.65 -28.51
C GLU A 91 98.38 -33.26 -27.51
N LYS A 92 98.87 -33.99 -26.50
CA LYS A 92 98.00 -34.50 -25.44
C LYS A 92 97.25 -33.37 -24.72
N ARG A 93 97.91 -32.29 -24.34
CA ARG A 93 97.25 -31.12 -23.70
C ARG A 93 96.17 -30.50 -24.60
N ILE A 94 96.40 -30.45 -25.91
CA ILE A 94 95.43 -29.97 -26.89
C ILE A 94 94.22 -30.92 -26.98
N VAL A 95 94.42 -32.24 -26.88
CA VAL A 95 93.33 -33.22 -26.83
C VAL A 95 92.55 -33.11 -25.51
N ASP A 96 93.25 -33.12 -24.36
CA ASP A 96 92.64 -33.00 -23.03
C ASP A 96 91.83 -31.69 -22.88
N GLN A 97 92.32 -30.57 -23.43
CA GLN A 97 91.60 -29.29 -23.42
C GLN A 97 90.42 -29.26 -24.40
N ARG A 98 90.49 -30.00 -25.52
CA ARG A 98 89.37 -30.15 -26.46
C ARG A 98 88.24 -30.97 -25.85
N SER A 99 88.54 -32.08 -25.17
CA SER A 99 87.50 -32.88 -24.49
C SER A 99 86.84 -32.11 -23.34
N GLN A 100 87.61 -31.37 -22.53
CA GLN A 100 87.03 -30.48 -21.50
C GLN A 100 86.10 -29.41 -22.10
N LYS A 101 86.45 -28.84 -23.26
CA LYS A 101 85.58 -27.90 -23.97
C LYS A 101 84.31 -28.58 -24.49
N GLU A 102 84.41 -29.80 -25.00
CA GLU A 102 83.27 -30.59 -25.50
C GLU A 102 82.32 -30.97 -24.35
N GLU A 103 82.84 -31.43 -23.22
CA GLU A 103 82.09 -31.70 -21.99
C GLU A 103 81.38 -30.44 -21.46
N ALA A 104 82.08 -29.30 -21.40
CA ALA A 104 81.49 -28.03 -20.97
C ALA A 104 80.37 -27.55 -21.91
N LEU A 105 80.52 -27.75 -23.23
CA LEU A 105 79.47 -27.47 -24.21
C LEU A 105 78.27 -28.42 -24.03
N LYS A 106 78.51 -29.72 -23.82
CA LYS A 106 77.46 -30.72 -23.57
C LYS A 106 76.66 -30.40 -22.30
N VAL A 107 77.33 -30.02 -21.21
CA VAL A 107 76.67 -29.59 -19.97
C VAL A 107 75.88 -28.29 -20.17
N ARG A 108 76.41 -27.33 -20.95
CA ARG A 108 75.68 -26.10 -21.28
C ARG A 108 74.41 -26.38 -22.09
N ILE A 109 74.46 -27.32 -23.03
CA ILE A 109 73.30 -27.75 -23.83
C ILE A 109 72.27 -28.42 -22.91
N SER A 110 72.66 -29.45 -22.15
CA SER A 110 71.76 -30.14 -21.20
C SER A 110 71.04 -29.16 -20.26
N LYS A 111 71.77 -28.20 -19.67
CA LYS A 111 71.17 -27.19 -18.79
C LYS A 111 70.25 -26.19 -19.51
N ALA A 112 70.50 -25.91 -20.79
CA ALA A 112 69.60 -25.08 -21.59
C ALA A 112 68.31 -25.85 -21.93
N ASP A 113 68.41 -27.13 -22.27
CA ASP A 113 67.28 -28.02 -22.53
C ASP A 113 66.43 -28.21 -21.25
N GLU A 114 67.07 -28.50 -20.11
CA GLU A 114 66.42 -28.60 -18.78
C GLU A 114 65.69 -27.31 -18.38
N ALA A 115 66.31 -26.14 -18.60
CA ALA A 115 65.69 -24.84 -18.32
C ALA A 115 64.50 -24.56 -19.26
N ASN A 116 64.62 -24.88 -20.55
CA ASN A 116 63.57 -24.73 -21.55
C ASN A 116 62.36 -25.65 -21.29
N GLU A 117 62.57 -26.89 -20.83
CA GLU A 117 61.44 -27.74 -20.40
C GLU A 117 60.79 -27.20 -19.12
N LYS A 118 61.55 -26.63 -18.17
CA LYS A 118 60.98 -25.98 -16.99
C LYS A 118 60.23 -24.68 -17.32
N GLU A 119 60.69 -23.91 -18.29
CA GLU A 119 59.98 -22.72 -18.80
C GLU A 119 58.65 -23.10 -19.45
N LYS A 120 58.61 -24.21 -20.23
CA LYS A 120 57.36 -24.76 -20.79
C LYS A 120 56.40 -25.29 -19.71
N GLU A 121 56.92 -25.95 -18.68
CA GLU A 121 56.13 -26.48 -17.56
C GLU A 121 55.45 -25.35 -16.77
N ILE A 122 56.22 -24.31 -16.42
CA ILE A 122 55.70 -23.10 -15.75
C ILE A 122 54.74 -22.33 -16.67
N GLY A 123 55.05 -22.22 -17.97
CA GLY A 123 54.16 -21.61 -18.96
C GLY A 123 52.82 -22.36 -19.06
N ALA A 124 52.85 -23.69 -19.05
CA ALA A 124 51.64 -24.50 -19.02
C ALA A 124 50.83 -24.29 -17.73
N GLU A 125 51.48 -24.29 -16.56
CA GLU A 125 50.88 -24.02 -15.25
C GLU A 125 50.18 -22.65 -15.21
N ILE A 126 50.86 -21.59 -15.66
CA ILE A 126 50.28 -20.24 -15.78
C ILE A 126 49.01 -20.29 -16.64
N THR A 127 49.05 -20.90 -17.82
CA THR A 127 47.86 -20.99 -18.68
C THR A 127 46.73 -21.85 -18.10
N VAL A 128 46.95 -22.64 -17.04
CA VAL A 128 45.86 -23.30 -16.29
C VAL A 128 45.30 -22.35 -15.23
N LEU A 129 46.17 -21.75 -14.41
CA LEU A 129 45.79 -20.81 -13.35
C LEU A 129 45.01 -19.59 -13.89
N GLU A 130 45.36 -19.09 -15.08
CA GLU A 130 44.61 -18.02 -15.74
C GLU A 130 43.18 -18.43 -16.13
N LYS A 131 42.97 -19.68 -16.57
CA LYS A 131 41.63 -20.19 -16.89
C LYS A 131 40.80 -20.40 -15.63
N GLU A 132 41.42 -20.85 -14.54
CA GLU A 132 40.76 -20.98 -13.24
C GLU A 132 40.36 -19.62 -12.66
N ARG A 133 41.23 -18.60 -12.78
CA ARG A 133 40.92 -17.20 -12.48
C ARG A 133 39.69 -16.71 -13.25
N ASP A 134 39.68 -16.91 -14.56
CA ASP A 134 38.63 -16.37 -15.44
C ASP A 134 37.27 -17.04 -15.19
N GLU A 135 37.25 -18.36 -14.92
CA GLU A 135 36.05 -19.09 -14.50
C GLU A 135 35.55 -18.64 -13.11
N LEU A 136 36.45 -18.44 -12.13
CA LEU A 136 36.08 -17.91 -10.82
C LEU A 136 35.51 -16.49 -10.91
N GLU A 137 36.05 -15.63 -11.79
CA GLU A 137 35.52 -14.29 -12.03
C GLU A 137 34.14 -14.34 -12.72
N ALA A 138 33.93 -15.27 -13.66
CA ALA A 138 32.62 -15.51 -14.27
C ALA A 138 31.58 -16.01 -13.25
N GLN A 139 31.95 -16.92 -12.35
CA GLN A 139 31.10 -17.37 -11.26
C GLN A 139 30.78 -16.24 -10.27
N LEU A 140 31.76 -15.41 -9.90
CA LEU A 140 31.57 -14.24 -9.03
C LEU A 140 30.61 -13.23 -9.66
N LYS A 141 30.76 -12.92 -10.95
CA LYS A 141 29.82 -12.07 -11.71
C LYS A 141 28.40 -12.62 -11.67
N LYS A 142 28.23 -13.94 -11.90
CA LYS A 142 26.93 -14.63 -11.84
C LYS A 142 26.29 -14.59 -10.45
N VAL A 143 27.08 -14.78 -9.39
CA VAL A 143 26.63 -14.64 -8.00
C VAL A 143 26.21 -13.21 -7.69
N ASN A 144 27.00 -12.21 -8.09
CA ASN A 144 26.69 -10.80 -7.84
C ASN A 144 25.39 -10.35 -8.53
N ILE A 145 25.16 -10.75 -9.78
CA ILE A 145 23.89 -10.51 -10.50
C ILE A 145 22.72 -11.18 -9.75
N SER A 146 22.91 -12.42 -9.30
CA SER A 146 21.88 -13.17 -8.57
C SER A 146 21.55 -12.55 -7.21
N LEU A 147 22.56 -12.04 -6.50
CA LEU A 147 22.44 -11.36 -5.20
C LEU A 147 21.76 -9.98 -5.36
N SER A 148 22.11 -9.21 -6.38
CA SER A 148 21.42 -7.97 -6.73
C SER A 148 19.92 -8.21 -7.01
N ALA A 149 19.61 -9.22 -7.83
CA ALA A 149 18.23 -9.63 -8.11
C ALA A 149 17.48 -10.16 -6.88
N ALA A 150 18.16 -10.82 -5.94
CA ALA A 150 17.58 -11.27 -4.67
C ALA A 150 17.28 -10.09 -3.73
N ASN A 151 18.19 -9.12 -3.62
CA ASN A 151 18.00 -7.91 -2.82
C ASN A 151 16.85 -7.04 -3.36
N ALA A 152 16.72 -6.91 -4.68
CA ALA A 152 15.57 -6.23 -5.30
C ALA A 152 14.24 -6.89 -4.88
N ARG A 153 14.11 -8.22 -5.03
CA ARG A 153 12.91 -8.95 -4.59
C ARG A 153 12.63 -8.81 -3.08
N LEU A 154 13.69 -8.80 -2.26
CA LEU A 154 13.56 -8.61 -0.81
C LEU A 154 13.05 -7.22 -0.44
N ASN A 155 13.44 -6.19 -1.18
CA ASN A 155 12.93 -4.83 -0.98
C ASN A 155 11.46 -4.72 -1.42
N ASN A 156 11.12 -5.18 -2.63
CA ASN A 156 9.73 -5.24 -3.09
C ASN A 156 8.82 -5.96 -2.09
N ALA A 157 9.22 -7.14 -1.59
CA ALA A 157 8.43 -7.90 -0.61
C ALA A 157 8.32 -7.23 0.77
N ARG A 158 9.22 -6.29 1.11
CA ARG A 158 9.08 -5.43 2.30
C ARG A 158 8.10 -4.28 2.02
N GLU A 159 8.22 -3.63 0.88
CA GLU A 159 7.31 -2.55 0.46
C GLU A 159 5.86 -3.05 0.32
N GLU A 160 5.65 -4.23 -0.25
CA GLU A 160 4.34 -4.91 -0.32
C GLU A 160 3.76 -5.21 1.07
N ARG A 161 4.60 -5.70 2.00
CA ARG A 161 4.21 -5.93 3.41
C ARG A 161 3.84 -4.62 4.10
N ASP A 162 4.65 -3.58 3.94
CA ASP A 162 4.48 -2.31 4.65
C ASP A 162 3.22 -1.56 4.14
N GLN A 163 2.94 -1.65 2.84
CA GLN A 163 1.66 -1.22 2.26
C GLN A 163 0.46 -2.02 2.77
N PHE A 164 0.61 -3.33 2.95
CA PHE A 164 -0.44 -4.19 3.51
C PHE A 164 -0.71 -3.89 5.00
N GLU A 165 0.33 -3.65 5.79
CA GLU A 165 0.21 -3.28 7.21
C GLU A 165 -0.50 -1.93 7.36
N GLU A 166 -0.13 -0.93 6.56
CA GLU A 166 -0.80 0.37 6.49
C GLU A 166 -2.28 0.25 6.08
N ALA A 167 -2.59 -0.48 5.00
CA ALA A 167 -3.97 -0.71 4.57
C ALA A 167 -4.80 -1.45 5.64
N ASN A 168 -4.19 -2.40 6.35
CA ASN A 168 -4.84 -3.11 7.46
C ASN A 168 -5.09 -2.20 8.67
N ASN A 169 -4.17 -1.28 8.99
CA ASN A 169 -4.38 -0.26 10.02
C ASN A 169 -5.58 0.65 9.68
N GLN A 170 -5.66 1.14 8.44
CA GLN A 170 -6.79 1.96 7.97
C GLN A 170 -8.14 1.22 8.06
N ILE A 171 -8.17 -0.10 7.78
CA ILE A 171 -9.37 -0.94 7.97
C ILE A 171 -9.74 -1.01 9.47
N ILE A 172 -8.77 -1.20 10.36
CA ILE A 172 -8.99 -1.24 11.81
C ILE A 172 -9.51 0.10 12.34
N GLU A 173 -9.02 1.22 11.84
CA GLU A 173 -9.51 2.56 12.22
C GLU A 173 -10.94 2.80 11.73
N HIS A 174 -11.27 2.45 10.49
CA HIS A 174 -12.65 2.54 9.98
C HIS A 174 -13.62 1.64 10.77
N LEU A 175 -13.20 0.42 11.15
CA LEU A 175 -14.02 -0.47 11.97
C LEU A 175 -14.29 0.10 13.36
N LYS A 176 -13.28 0.67 14.03
CA LYS A 176 -13.45 1.38 15.32
C LYS A 176 -14.41 2.56 15.21
N ALA A 177 -14.24 3.41 14.19
CA ALA A 177 -15.13 4.55 13.97
C ALA A 177 -16.60 4.11 13.76
N LYS A 178 -16.83 2.95 13.13
CA LYS A 178 -18.17 2.35 13.00
C LYS A 178 -18.68 1.71 14.29
N GLU A 179 -17.81 1.14 15.11
CA GLU A 179 -18.17 0.63 16.45
C GLU A 179 -18.58 1.79 17.39
N ASP A 180 -17.86 2.92 17.35
CA ASP A 180 -18.19 4.14 18.09
C ASP A 180 -19.53 4.76 17.61
N GLU A 181 -19.75 4.85 16.29
CA GLU A 181 -21.01 5.33 15.69
C GLU A 181 -22.23 4.48 16.12
N LEU A 182 -22.09 3.15 16.04
CA LEU A 182 -23.12 2.21 16.49
C LEU A 182 -23.34 2.27 18.01
N THR A 183 -22.27 2.44 18.80
CA THR A 183 -22.37 2.62 20.25
C THR A 183 -23.13 3.91 20.61
N GLY A 184 -22.87 5.01 19.89
CA GLY A 184 -23.63 6.26 20.00
C GLY A 184 -25.10 6.10 19.63
N SER A 185 -25.41 5.39 18.54
CA SER A 185 -26.79 5.08 18.13
C SER A 185 -27.53 4.22 19.17
N ILE A 186 -26.88 3.19 19.72
CA ILE A 186 -27.44 2.34 20.79
C ILE A 186 -27.68 3.15 22.07
N ALA A 187 -26.82 4.11 22.39
CA ALA A 187 -27.04 5.02 23.53
C ALA A 187 -28.26 5.94 23.30
N ALA A 188 -28.41 6.50 22.10
CA ALA A 188 -29.57 7.33 21.75
C ALA A 188 -30.90 6.54 21.83
N CYS A 189 -30.97 5.36 21.22
CA CYS A 189 -32.19 4.55 21.23
C CYS A 189 -32.59 4.05 22.63
N LYS A 190 -31.65 3.93 23.58
CA LYS A 190 -31.98 3.69 24.99
C LYS A 190 -32.70 4.88 25.63
N VAL A 191 -32.17 6.09 25.44
CA VAL A 191 -32.82 7.33 25.93
C VAL A 191 -34.20 7.52 25.29
N GLU A 192 -34.35 7.22 23.99
CA GLU A 192 -35.66 7.23 23.32
C GLU A 192 -36.63 6.20 23.94
N SER A 193 -36.15 4.99 24.26
CA SER A 193 -36.94 3.96 24.95
C SER A 193 -37.37 4.38 26.36
N ASP A 194 -36.50 5.05 27.12
CA ASP A 194 -36.82 5.56 28.47
C ASP A 194 -37.87 6.68 28.41
N VAL A 195 -37.78 7.56 27.40
CA VAL A 195 -38.79 8.59 27.11
C VAL A 195 -40.13 7.95 26.71
N LEU A 196 -40.12 6.93 25.84
CA LEU A 196 -41.34 6.22 25.45
C LEU A 196 -41.99 5.50 26.64
N GLY A 197 -41.22 4.86 27.52
CA GLY A 197 -41.73 4.27 28.76
C GLY A 197 -42.38 5.32 29.68
N THR A 198 -41.80 6.52 29.75
CA THR A 198 -42.39 7.65 30.49
C THR A 198 -43.73 8.10 29.89
N TRP A 199 -43.86 8.13 28.55
CA TRP A 199 -45.11 8.45 27.87
C TRP A 199 -46.19 7.36 28.04
N VAL A 200 -45.81 6.08 28.02
CA VAL A 200 -46.74 4.96 28.27
C VAL A 200 -47.35 5.09 29.67
N ASN A 201 -46.51 5.22 30.71
CA ASN A 201 -46.97 5.39 32.08
C ASN A 201 -47.91 6.61 32.23
N PHE A 202 -47.55 7.75 31.64
CA PHE A 202 -48.38 8.96 31.67
C PHE A 202 -49.77 8.75 31.03
N LEU A 203 -49.84 8.02 29.91
CA LEU A 203 -51.11 7.72 29.23
C LEU A 203 -51.96 6.72 30.01
N GLU A 204 -51.35 5.71 30.64
CA GLU A 204 -52.03 4.75 31.51
C GLU A 204 -52.60 5.43 32.78
N ASP A 205 -51.79 6.24 33.47
CA ASP A 205 -52.23 7.05 34.62
C ASP A 205 -53.37 8.02 34.25
N THR A 206 -53.24 8.69 33.09
CA THR A 206 -54.27 9.61 32.58
C THR A 206 -55.57 8.88 32.26
N TRP A 207 -55.51 7.69 31.68
CA TRP A 207 -56.69 6.87 31.38
C TRP A 207 -57.40 6.40 32.65
N VAL A 208 -56.65 5.95 33.67
CA VAL A 208 -57.21 5.58 34.99
C VAL A 208 -57.89 6.78 35.64
N LEU A 209 -57.25 7.96 35.62
CA LEU A 209 -57.81 9.20 36.16
C LEU A 209 -59.11 9.60 35.42
N GLN A 210 -59.09 9.66 34.09
CA GLN A 210 -60.27 10.00 33.27
C GLN A 210 -61.43 9.05 33.54
N ARG A 211 -61.16 7.74 33.59
CA ARG A 211 -62.17 6.73 33.90
C ARG A 211 -62.80 6.95 35.27
N SER A 212 -61.98 7.16 36.31
CA SER A 212 -62.49 7.40 37.68
C SER A 212 -63.34 8.67 37.79
N TYR A 213 -63.03 9.70 37.00
CA TYR A 213 -63.80 10.94 36.92
C TYR A 213 -65.16 10.73 36.23
N VAL A 214 -65.21 9.97 35.13
CA VAL A 214 -66.47 9.59 34.47
C VAL A 214 -67.33 8.73 35.40
N GLU A 215 -66.77 7.67 36.01
CA GLU A 215 -67.49 6.82 36.97
C GLU A 215 -68.04 7.61 38.18
N THR A 216 -67.35 8.69 38.58
CA THR A 216 -67.82 9.61 39.63
C THR A 216 -68.99 10.49 39.17
N ILE A 217 -68.94 11.05 37.96
CA ILE A 217 -70.02 11.88 37.39
C ILE A 217 -71.26 11.04 37.08
N GLU A 218 -71.09 9.86 36.46
CA GLU A 218 -72.20 8.95 36.18
C GLU A 218 -72.91 8.53 37.47
N LYS A 219 -72.14 8.25 38.54
CA LYS A 219 -72.71 8.00 39.86
C LYS A 219 -73.44 9.23 40.41
N GLN A 220 -72.85 10.43 40.38
CA GLN A 220 -73.53 11.63 40.88
C GLN A 220 -74.84 11.89 40.13
N ALA A 221 -74.85 11.72 38.81
CA ALA A 221 -76.05 11.88 37.99
C ALA A 221 -77.14 10.84 38.32
N ALA A 222 -76.75 9.60 38.62
CA ALA A 222 -77.67 8.57 39.10
C ALA A 222 -78.22 8.90 40.51
N ASP A 223 -77.33 9.23 41.45
CA ASP A 223 -77.65 9.63 42.82
C ASP A 223 -78.57 10.89 42.84
N GLU A 224 -78.46 11.81 41.87
CA GLU A 224 -79.35 12.98 41.73
C GLU A 224 -80.68 12.64 41.04
N LEU A 225 -80.66 11.79 40.01
CA LEU A 225 -81.87 11.33 39.32
C LEU A 225 -82.80 10.55 40.25
N GLU A 226 -82.26 9.71 41.14
CA GLU A 226 -83.02 8.98 42.15
C GLU A 226 -83.71 9.91 43.16
N LYS A 227 -83.02 10.98 43.62
CA LYS A 227 -83.63 12.00 44.49
C LYS A 227 -84.73 12.80 43.78
N HIS A 228 -84.54 13.12 42.51
CA HIS A 228 -85.58 13.76 41.69
C HIS A 228 -86.76 12.83 41.39
N GLU A 229 -86.53 11.51 41.32
CA GLU A 229 -87.56 10.47 41.19
C GLU A 229 -88.44 10.40 42.44
N GLU A 230 -87.84 10.34 43.63
CA GLU A 230 -88.56 10.40 44.91
C GLU A 230 -89.35 11.71 45.06
N TYR A 231 -88.71 12.86 44.81
CA TYR A 231 -89.36 14.18 44.91
C TYR A 231 -90.57 14.31 43.98
N PHE A 232 -90.42 13.92 42.70
CA PHE A 232 -91.51 13.98 41.72
C PHE A 232 -92.68 13.07 42.11
N THR A 233 -92.37 11.88 42.61
CA THR A 233 -93.40 10.90 43.04
C THR A 233 -94.16 11.42 44.26
N ASN A 234 -93.47 11.96 45.27
CA ASN A 234 -94.12 12.55 46.45
C ASN A 234 -94.92 13.84 46.10
N LEU A 235 -94.46 14.65 45.14
CA LEU A 235 -95.23 15.79 44.62
C LEU A 235 -96.53 15.34 43.91
N ALA A 236 -96.46 14.27 43.11
CA ALA A 236 -97.65 13.69 42.48
C ALA A 236 -98.65 13.14 43.51
N VAL A 237 -98.19 12.42 44.54
CA VAL A 237 -99.03 11.94 45.66
C VAL A 237 -99.75 13.11 46.35
N ASN A 238 -99.03 14.20 46.67
CA ASN A 238 -99.62 15.37 47.32
C ASN A 238 -100.70 16.02 46.44
N LEU A 239 -100.38 16.38 45.20
CA LEU A 239 -101.30 17.07 44.30
C LEU A 239 -102.55 16.23 43.97
N LEU A 240 -102.40 14.92 43.75
CA LEU A 240 -103.55 14.03 43.53
C LEU A 240 -104.40 13.88 44.80
N SER A 241 -103.79 13.86 45.98
CA SER A 241 -104.53 13.87 47.26
C SER A 241 -105.33 15.17 47.42
N ASP A 242 -104.73 16.33 47.13
CA ASP A 242 -105.40 17.63 47.20
C ASP A 242 -106.57 17.72 46.20
N TYR A 243 -106.38 17.28 44.94
CA TYR A 243 -107.45 17.24 43.95
C TYR A 243 -108.57 16.27 44.32
N LYS A 244 -108.27 15.08 44.85
CA LYS A 244 -109.29 14.16 45.39
C LYS A 244 -110.13 14.83 46.49
N ASN A 245 -109.45 15.45 47.47
CA ASN A 245 -110.07 16.14 48.60
C ASN A 245 -110.89 17.38 48.18
N GLU A 246 -110.59 17.98 47.03
CA GLU A 246 -111.35 19.10 46.46
C GLU A 246 -112.53 18.63 45.58
N LEU A 247 -112.37 17.53 44.83
CA LEU A 247 -113.40 16.96 43.97
C LEU A 247 -114.57 16.39 44.78
N GLU A 248 -114.32 15.57 45.80
CA GLU A 248 -115.35 14.93 46.62
C GLU A 248 -116.44 15.91 47.14
N PRO A 249 -116.10 17.00 47.86
CA PRO A 249 -117.11 17.98 48.30
C PRO A 249 -117.69 18.82 47.16
N SER A 250 -116.99 18.99 46.05
CA SER A 250 -117.47 19.74 44.88
C SER A 250 -118.54 18.95 44.11
N ILE A 251 -118.34 17.65 43.93
CA ILE A 251 -119.30 16.73 43.31
C ILE A 251 -120.55 16.60 44.19
N GLY A 252 -120.39 16.52 45.52
CA GLY A 252 -121.50 16.59 46.47
C GLY A 252 -122.31 17.89 46.42
N ARG A 253 -121.65 19.04 46.17
CA ARG A 253 -122.33 20.32 45.91
C ARG A 253 -123.10 20.29 44.60
N ILE A 254 -122.51 19.77 43.52
CA ILE A 254 -123.21 19.59 42.23
C ILE A 254 -124.46 18.73 42.39
N GLY A 255 -124.39 17.57 43.04
CA GLY A 255 -125.58 16.73 43.29
C GLY A 255 -126.67 17.49 44.05
N THR A 256 -126.29 18.28 45.05
CA THR A 256 -127.20 19.16 45.80
C THR A 256 -127.82 20.26 44.93
N TYR A 257 -127.04 20.87 44.03
CA TYR A 257 -127.52 21.88 43.08
C TYR A 257 -128.46 21.26 42.03
N VAL A 258 -128.13 20.09 41.46
CA VAL A 258 -129.00 19.35 40.53
C VAL A 258 -130.34 19.01 41.17
N GLU A 259 -130.34 18.53 42.41
CA GLU A 259 -131.57 18.29 43.16
C GLU A 259 -132.41 19.57 43.33
N ASN A 260 -131.78 20.69 43.65
CA ASN A 260 -132.49 21.95 43.90
C ASN A 260 -132.99 22.61 42.60
N LEU A 261 -132.25 22.49 41.50
CA LEU A 261 -132.68 22.89 40.16
C LEU A 261 -133.81 22.01 39.62
N LYS A 262 -133.84 20.71 39.98
CA LYS A 262 -134.98 19.79 39.73
C LYS A 262 -136.21 20.21 40.55
N LYS A 263 -136.06 20.58 41.84
CA LYS A 263 -137.15 21.13 42.69
C LYS A 263 -137.69 22.49 42.19
N LEU A 264 -136.88 23.24 41.43
CA LEU A 264 -137.23 24.51 40.79
C LEU A 264 -137.59 24.36 39.30
N SER A 265 -137.85 23.15 38.81
CA SER A 265 -138.29 22.88 37.44
C SER A 265 -139.83 22.97 37.32
N PRO A 266 -140.41 23.52 36.25
CA PRO A 266 -141.81 23.95 36.25
C PRO A 266 -142.81 22.77 36.20
N GLY A 267 -143.48 22.52 37.33
CA GLY A 267 -144.48 21.46 37.48
C GLY A 267 -145.47 21.67 38.64
N SER A 268 -145.76 22.92 39.01
CA SER A 268 -146.72 23.29 40.07
C SER A 268 -147.65 24.40 39.60
N GLU A 269 -148.94 24.32 39.96
CA GLU A 269 -150.02 25.03 39.27
C GLU A 269 -150.44 26.37 39.93
N VAL A 270 -150.63 27.38 39.07
CA VAL A 270 -151.67 28.45 39.13
C VAL A 270 -151.86 29.23 40.44
N ALA A 271 -151.40 30.49 40.46
CA ALA A 271 -152.26 31.68 40.70
C ALA A 271 -151.54 33.02 40.38
N ALA A 272 -152.35 34.07 40.15
CA ALA A 272 -152.02 35.46 39.81
C ALA A 272 -151.08 36.20 40.81
N SER A 273 -150.48 37.37 40.52
CA SER A 273 -150.90 38.45 39.58
C SER A 273 -149.76 39.31 39.00
N ALA A 274 -150.13 40.30 38.16
CA ALA A 274 -149.34 41.49 37.82
C ALA A 274 -148.89 42.27 39.10
N ASP A 275 -147.95 43.22 39.06
CA ASP A 275 -147.57 44.15 37.97
C ASP A 275 -146.07 44.54 37.99
N ASN A 276 -145.65 45.38 37.04
CA ASN A 276 -144.28 45.82 36.75
C ASN A 276 -143.57 46.57 37.89
N GLN A 277 -142.26 46.28 38.10
CA GLN A 277 -141.19 47.30 38.04
C GLN A 277 -139.78 46.69 38.08
N ASP A 278 -138.80 47.42 37.53
CA ASP A 278 -137.38 47.07 37.58
C ASP A 278 -136.89 46.90 39.01
N SER A 279 -136.48 45.68 39.35
CA SER A 279 -135.67 45.41 40.53
C SER A 279 -134.74 44.23 40.23
N GLN A 280 -133.50 44.31 40.71
CA GLN A 280 -132.45 43.32 40.46
C GLN A 280 -132.64 42.05 41.32
N VAL A 281 -133.83 41.48 41.27
CA VAL A 281 -134.17 40.22 41.95
C VAL A 281 -133.67 39.07 41.09
N ILE A 282 -132.44 38.65 41.36
CA ILE A 282 -131.88 37.42 40.79
C ILE A 282 -132.84 36.29 41.13
N SER A 283 -133.36 35.59 40.12
CA SER A 283 -134.23 34.43 40.39
C SER A 283 -133.40 33.37 41.12
N PRO A 284 -133.92 32.75 42.21
CA PRO A 284 -133.14 31.76 42.96
C PRO A 284 -132.65 30.59 42.09
N ARG A 285 -133.37 30.30 41.01
CA ARG A 285 -132.98 29.37 39.95
C ARG A 285 -131.71 29.83 39.23
N ARG A 286 -131.65 31.06 38.71
CA ARG A 286 -130.48 31.59 37.98
C ARG A 286 -129.20 31.56 38.81
N HIS A 287 -129.25 31.94 40.09
CA HIS A 287 -128.05 31.89 40.96
C HIS A 287 -127.55 30.46 41.14
N LEU A 288 -128.44 29.47 41.27
CA LEU A 288 -128.08 28.06 41.35
C LEU A 288 -127.54 27.50 40.02
N GLU A 289 -127.98 28.03 38.87
CA GLU A 289 -127.41 27.68 37.56
C GLU A 289 -126.01 28.28 37.35
N GLU A 290 -125.80 29.54 37.77
CA GLU A 290 -124.49 30.20 37.75
C GLU A 290 -123.48 29.49 38.67
N GLU A 291 -123.88 29.19 39.92
CA GLU A 291 -123.05 28.38 40.84
C GLU A 291 -122.79 26.96 40.28
N TYR A 292 -123.81 26.29 39.72
CA TYR A 292 -123.62 24.97 39.11
C TYR A 292 -122.52 25.01 38.03
N MET A 293 -122.55 26.02 37.15
CA MET A 293 -121.56 26.16 36.07
C MET A 293 -120.13 26.42 36.61
N ASP A 294 -119.97 27.21 37.67
CA ASP A 294 -118.66 27.46 38.27
C ASP A 294 -118.07 26.18 38.89
N TYR A 295 -118.88 25.35 39.56
CA TYR A 295 -118.40 24.05 40.05
C TYR A 295 -118.19 23.03 38.93
N GLU A 296 -119.02 23.01 37.88
CA GLU A 296 -118.87 22.10 36.74
C GLU A 296 -117.57 22.42 35.97
N ALA A 297 -117.35 23.68 35.62
CA ALA A 297 -116.12 24.13 34.97
C ALA A 297 -114.88 23.82 35.83
N LYS A 298 -114.96 24.00 37.16
CA LYS A 298 -113.88 23.66 38.09
C LYS A 298 -113.58 22.15 38.12
N ILE A 299 -114.60 21.31 38.22
CA ILE A 299 -114.47 19.85 38.26
C ILE A 299 -113.89 19.32 36.94
N VAL A 300 -114.42 19.76 35.79
CA VAL A 300 -113.93 19.39 34.45
C VAL A 300 -112.48 19.84 34.25
N THR A 301 -112.12 21.05 34.70
CA THR A 301 -110.73 21.56 34.63
C THR A 301 -109.80 20.72 35.51
N THR A 302 -110.22 20.38 36.73
CA THR A 302 -109.44 19.53 37.65
C THR A 302 -109.21 18.14 37.08
N PHE A 303 -110.24 17.50 36.52
CA PHE A 303 -110.10 16.22 35.81
C PHE A 303 -109.12 16.32 34.63
N SER A 304 -109.19 17.38 33.82
CA SER A 304 -108.25 17.60 32.70
C SER A 304 -106.79 17.74 33.16
N VAL A 305 -106.55 18.36 34.32
CA VAL A 305 -105.21 18.44 34.93
C VAL A 305 -104.75 17.07 35.41
N VAL A 306 -105.62 16.30 36.08
CA VAL A 306 -105.32 14.93 36.53
C VAL A 306 -105.01 14.00 35.34
N ASP A 307 -105.73 14.10 34.23
CA ASP A 307 -105.45 13.32 33.02
C ASP A 307 -104.09 13.67 32.40
N ASN A 308 -103.73 14.96 32.37
CA ASN A 308 -102.40 15.38 31.91
C ASN A 308 -101.28 14.91 32.86
N MET A 309 -101.49 15.00 34.18
CA MET A 309 -100.57 14.43 35.16
C MET A 309 -100.39 12.91 34.97
N ARG A 310 -101.48 12.19 34.70
CA ARG A 310 -101.49 10.75 34.42
C ARG A 310 -100.67 10.44 33.16
N GLU A 311 -100.84 11.20 32.08
CA GLU A 311 -100.01 11.06 30.88
C GLU A 311 -98.52 11.29 31.18
N GLN A 312 -98.16 12.42 31.80
CA GLN A 312 -96.76 12.76 32.09
C GLN A 312 -96.08 11.74 33.01
N PHE A 313 -96.80 11.20 34.00
CA PHE A 313 -96.28 10.19 34.93
C PHE A 313 -95.92 8.87 34.22
N TYR A 314 -96.67 8.47 33.18
CA TYR A 314 -96.42 7.23 32.43
C TYR A 314 -95.64 7.42 31.11
N ALA A 315 -95.51 8.64 30.59
CA ALA A 315 -94.86 8.95 29.30
C ALA A 315 -93.37 8.53 29.23
N GLN A 316 -92.64 8.53 30.34
CA GLN A 316 -91.21 8.24 30.37
C GLN A 316 -90.92 6.77 29.99
N LYS A 317 -90.52 6.52 28.74
CA LYS A 317 -90.40 5.16 28.15
C LYS A 317 -89.18 4.34 28.64
N GLY A 318 -88.52 4.75 29.73
CA GLY A 318 -87.42 4.03 30.37
C GLY A 318 -87.88 3.17 31.54
N ALA A 319 -86.91 2.54 32.22
CA ALA A 319 -87.13 1.76 33.44
C ALA A 319 -87.11 2.65 34.70
N SER A 320 -87.90 3.73 34.73
CA SER A 320 -88.11 4.50 35.96
C SER A 320 -89.07 3.78 36.90
N SER A 321 -88.70 3.68 38.17
CA SER A 321 -89.45 3.00 39.22
C SER A 321 -90.81 3.67 39.51
N ARG A 322 -90.92 4.99 39.25
CA ARG A 322 -92.14 5.82 39.31
C ARG A 322 -93.40 5.06 38.90
N LYS A 323 -93.32 4.34 37.78
CA LYS A 323 -94.43 3.63 37.11
C LYS A 323 -95.10 2.53 37.97
N HIS A 324 -94.50 2.18 39.10
CA HIS A 324 -94.96 1.13 39.99
C HIS A 324 -95.17 1.62 41.44
N ASP A 325 -95.19 2.95 41.69
CA ASP A 325 -95.61 3.47 43.00
C ASP A 325 -97.12 3.25 43.19
N GLU A 326 -97.46 2.35 44.11
CA GLU A 326 -98.84 1.94 44.40
C GLU A 326 -99.70 3.11 44.90
N ARG A 327 -99.12 4.07 45.64
CA ARG A 327 -99.83 5.23 46.20
C ARG A 327 -100.34 6.16 45.10
N VAL A 328 -99.50 6.44 44.10
CA VAL A 328 -99.87 7.27 42.95
C VAL A 328 -100.94 6.57 42.11
N LYS A 329 -100.83 5.25 41.93
CA LYS A 329 -101.82 4.46 41.21
C LYS A 329 -103.17 4.46 41.93
N GLU A 330 -103.19 4.20 43.24
CA GLU A 330 -104.41 4.21 44.06
C GLU A 330 -105.12 5.57 43.97
N LEU A 331 -104.41 6.68 44.10
CA LEU A 331 -105.00 8.02 43.94
C LEU A 331 -105.57 8.27 42.54
N PHE A 332 -104.93 7.79 41.48
CA PHE A 332 -105.49 7.87 40.12
C PHE A 332 -106.76 7.02 39.95
N ASP A 333 -106.82 5.83 40.57
CA ASP A 333 -107.98 4.93 40.53
C ASP A 333 -109.15 5.49 41.38
N GLU A 334 -108.85 6.14 42.51
CA GLU A 334 -109.85 6.84 43.35
C GLU A 334 -110.44 8.08 42.68
N ILE A 335 -109.63 8.89 41.98
CA ILE A 335 -110.14 10.04 41.22
C ILE A 335 -110.96 9.57 40.01
N GLU A 336 -110.62 8.43 39.39
CA GLU A 336 -111.44 7.83 38.33
C GLU A 336 -112.81 7.37 38.86
N LYS A 337 -112.89 6.88 40.10
CA LYS A 337 -114.15 6.60 40.78
C LYS A 337 -114.96 7.87 41.04
N LEU A 338 -114.32 8.97 41.47
CA LEU A 338 -115.00 10.28 41.60
C LEU A 338 -115.51 10.80 40.26
N ARG A 339 -114.79 10.56 39.14
CA ARG A 339 -115.29 10.86 37.79
C ARG A 339 -116.57 10.08 37.48
N GLN A 340 -116.59 8.78 37.74
CA GLN A 340 -117.78 7.94 37.52
C GLN A 340 -118.97 8.36 38.39
N GLU A 341 -118.73 8.88 39.60
CA GLU A 341 -119.77 9.44 40.48
C GLU A 341 -120.29 10.79 39.97
N PHE A 342 -119.44 11.63 39.38
CA PHE A 342 -119.84 12.87 38.71
C PHE A 342 -120.63 12.61 37.42
N ASP A 343 -120.12 11.76 36.54
CA ASP A 343 -120.74 11.40 35.25
C ASP A 343 -122.13 10.70 35.42
N ALA A 344 -122.42 10.18 36.62
CA ALA A 344 -123.70 9.59 36.99
C ALA A 344 -124.77 10.61 37.45
N ILE A 345 -124.42 11.89 37.62
CA ILE A 345 -125.36 12.95 37.98
C ILE A 345 -125.97 13.54 36.69
N ASP A 346 -127.29 13.44 36.50
CA ASP A 346 -127.94 14.04 35.32
C ASP A 346 -127.65 15.56 35.24
N ARG A 347 -126.94 16.00 34.19
CA ARG A 347 -126.73 17.43 33.91
C ARG A 347 -128.09 18.13 33.75
N PRO A 348 -128.40 19.19 34.54
CA PRO A 348 -129.67 19.91 34.41
C PRO A 348 -129.82 20.59 33.04
N ILE A 349 -131.06 20.87 32.66
CA ILE A 349 -131.33 21.89 31.64
C ILE A 349 -131.14 23.25 32.31
N LEU A 350 -130.12 23.98 31.87
CA LEU A 350 -129.76 25.32 32.34
C LEU A 350 -130.32 26.36 31.37
N GLU A 351 -131.09 27.32 31.88
CA GLU A 351 -131.65 28.42 31.10
C GLU A 351 -130.56 29.45 30.74
N VAL A 352 -129.53 29.60 31.59
CA VAL A 352 -128.39 30.51 31.36
C VAL A 352 -127.53 30.11 30.16
N GLU A 353 -127.47 28.82 29.79
CA GLU A 353 -126.68 28.34 28.64
C GLU A 353 -127.38 28.50 27.28
N VAL A 354 -128.70 28.75 27.24
CA VAL A 354 -129.47 28.75 25.97
C VAL A 354 -129.10 29.99 25.13
N PRO A 355 -128.41 29.88 23.98
CA PRO A 355 -127.84 31.05 23.32
C PRO A 355 -128.90 31.85 22.55
N SER A 356 -129.13 33.10 22.97
CA SER A 356 -129.83 34.09 22.15
C SER A 356 -128.96 34.44 20.93
N SER A 357 -129.47 34.17 19.72
CA SER A 357 -128.65 34.14 18.49
C SER A 357 -128.23 35.52 17.95
N LYS A 358 -126.95 35.69 17.58
CA LYS A 358 -126.45 36.13 16.23
C LYS A 358 -124.97 36.60 16.23
N GLN A 359 -124.19 36.13 15.22
CA GLN A 359 -123.14 36.82 14.41
C GLN A 359 -121.94 37.52 15.13
N GLU A 360 -120.70 37.72 14.64
CA GLU A 360 -119.81 37.36 13.49
C GLU A 360 -118.41 38.00 13.81
N ALA A 361 -117.21 37.71 13.25
CA ALA A 361 -116.59 36.66 12.41
C ALA A 361 -115.03 36.94 12.31
N THR A 362 -114.25 36.14 11.54
CA THR A 362 -112.83 36.41 11.05
C THR A 362 -111.70 36.51 12.13
N SER A 363 -110.37 36.43 11.90
CA SER A 363 -109.41 36.28 10.75
C SER A 363 -108.07 35.66 11.30
N GLU A 364 -107.13 34.95 10.63
CA GLU A 364 -106.29 35.20 9.40
C GLU A 364 -105.30 36.39 9.58
N GLU A 365 -103.97 36.39 9.28
CA GLU A 365 -102.88 35.48 8.78
C GLU A 365 -101.49 36.19 9.10
N LYS A 366 -100.20 35.71 9.03
CA LYS A 366 -99.44 34.43 8.82
C LYS A 366 -97.92 34.71 8.55
N SER A 367 -97.04 33.68 8.55
CA SER A 367 -95.66 33.66 7.92
C SER A 367 -94.54 34.52 8.55
N SER A 368 -93.20 34.37 8.30
CA SER A 368 -92.36 33.50 7.42
C SER A 368 -90.86 33.44 7.89
N GLU A 369 -90.05 32.49 7.38
CA GLU A 369 -88.57 32.35 7.60
C GLU A 369 -87.84 31.79 6.34
N VAL A 370 -86.62 32.25 6.01
CA VAL A 370 -85.64 31.61 5.05
C VAL A 370 -84.17 32.03 5.36
N ALA A 371 -83.15 31.19 5.06
CA ALA A 371 -81.70 31.43 5.22
C ALA A 371 -80.84 30.94 4.01
N SER A 372 -79.50 31.15 3.95
CA SER A 372 -78.43 30.26 3.33
C SER A 372 -77.03 30.89 3.00
N THR A 373 -76.00 30.04 2.75
CA THR A 373 -74.58 30.33 2.33
C THR A 373 -74.14 29.41 1.14
N PRO A 374 -72.89 28.94 0.78
CA PRO A 374 -71.51 28.94 1.35
C PRO A 374 -70.38 29.38 0.33
N THR A 375 -69.22 28.65 0.19
CA THR A 375 -68.10 28.72 -0.83
C THR A 375 -66.76 29.36 -0.35
N ALA A 376 -65.49 28.98 -0.67
CA ALA A 376 -64.79 27.72 -1.10
C ALA A 376 -63.21 27.90 -1.07
N GLU A 377 -62.41 26.97 -1.63
CA GLU A 377 -60.90 26.88 -1.64
C GLU A 377 -60.28 26.90 -3.10
N PRO A 378 -59.07 26.36 -3.50
CA PRO A 378 -57.84 25.84 -2.82
C PRO A 378 -56.43 26.15 -3.50
N LEU A 379 -55.34 25.44 -3.09
CA LEU A 379 -54.08 25.01 -3.82
C LEU A 379 -52.65 25.55 -3.45
N LYS A 380 -51.60 24.79 -3.85
CA LYS A 380 -50.13 24.81 -3.52
C LYS A 380 -49.33 23.88 -4.51
N PRO A 381 -47.99 23.53 -4.41
CA PRO A 381 -46.87 24.15 -3.64
C PRO A 381 -45.51 24.71 -4.22
N PRO A 382 -44.57 24.05 -4.97
CA PRO A 382 -43.13 24.01 -4.56
C PRO A 382 -42.00 24.37 -5.59
N ALA A 383 -40.75 24.56 -5.11
CA ALA A 383 -39.44 24.52 -5.86
C ALA A 383 -38.21 24.40 -4.89
N GLU A 384 -36.97 24.17 -5.38
CA GLU A 384 -35.81 23.68 -4.57
C GLU A 384 -34.49 24.54 -4.50
N LEU A 385 -33.92 24.67 -3.29
CA LEU A 385 -32.51 24.49 -2.83
C LEU A 385 -31.29 25.20 -3.58
N PRO A 386 -29.97 24.95 -3.29
CA PRO A 386 -29.17 25.91 -2.47
C PRO A 386 -27.68 26.19 -2.90
N LYS A 387 -27.04 27.34 -2.54
CA LYS A 387 -25.55 27.55 -2.67
C LYS A 387 -24.87 28.58 -1.73
N LYS A 388 -23.73 28.20 -1.11
CA LYS A 388 -22.50 28.97 -0.72
C LYS A 388 -21.50 27.99 0.00
N PRO A 389 -20.20 28.30 0.32
CA PRO A 389 -19.53 29.60 0.49
C PRO A 389 -18.19 29.77 -0.30
N ALA A 390 -17.22 30.56 0.23
CA ALA A 390 -15.90 30.93 -0.32
C ALA A 390 -14.75 30.01 0.24
N THR A 391 -13.43 30.21 0.12
CA THR A 391 -12.54 31.40 -0.06
C THR A 391 -11.11 30.98 -0.50
N SER A 392 -10.28 31.87 -1.08
CA SER A 392 -8.82 31.68 -1.23
C SER A 392 -8.07 33.01 -1.48
N GLY A 393 -6.81 33.16 -1.04
CA GLY A 393 -6.00 34.35 -1.36
C GLY A 393 -4.49 34.28 -1.05
N SER A 394 -3.71 35.02 -1.85
CA SER A 394 -2.32 35.51 -1.73
C SER A 394 -1.10 34.58 -1.47
N GLU A 395 -0.06 34.84 -2.31
CA GLU A 395 1.38 34.96 -1.97
C GLU A 395 2.20 33.70 -1.57
N SER A 396 3.52 33.61 -1.85
CA SER A 396 4.42 34.45 -2.68
C SER A 396 5.64 33.65 -3.21
N GLY A 397 6.46 34.27 -4.07
CA GLY A 397 7.41 33.61 -4.97
C GLY A 397 8.67 32.95 -4.38
N LYS A 398 9.49 32.36 -5.27
CA LYS A 398 10.93 32.67 -5.40
C LYS A 398 11.51 32.11 -6.71
N THR A 399 12.43 32.84 -7.32
CA THR A 399 13.16 32.46 -8.55
C THR A 399 14.55 31.89 -8.25
N LEU A 400 14.92 30.80 -8.93
CA LEU A 400 16.28 30.40 -9.32
C LEU A 400 16.11 29.73 -10.70
N ASP A 401 16.56 30.31 -11.80
CA ASP A 401 17.95 30.48 -12.25
C ASP A 401 18.60 29.13 -12.65
N ALA A 402 18.94 29.03 -13.94
CA ALA A 402 19.45 27.82 -14.59
C ALA A 402 20.91 27.94 -15.04
N GLU A 403 21.57 29.09 -14.83
CA GLU A 403 22.95 29.30 -15.27
C GLU A 403 23.96 28.53 -14.40
N ALA A 404 23.57 28.15 -13.18
CA ALA A 404 24.39 27.43 -12.21
C ALA A 404 24.68 25.95 -12.55
N GLU A 405 23.86 25.30 -13.39
CA GLU A 405 24.06 23.88 -13.75
C GLU A 405 25.16 23.69 -14.83
N LEU A 406 25.41 24.69 -15.67
CA LEU A 406 26.48 24.64 -16.68
C LEU A 406 27.88 24.70 -16.03
N ALA A 407 28.07 25.56 -15.04
CA ALA A 407 29.34 25.75 -14.33
C ALA A 407 29.82 24.50 -13.55
N LYS A 408 28.96 23.49 -13.40
CA LYS A 408 29.25 22.24 -12.68
C LYS A 408 29.72 21.11 -13.60
N LEU A 409 29.52 21.23 -14.92
CA LEU A 409 29.93 20.24 -15.92
C LEU A 409 31.23 20.61 -16.63
N GLU A 410 31.60 21.89 -16.69
CA GLU A 410 32.94 22.31 -17.20
C GLU A 410 34.08 22.01 -16.20
N SER A 411 33.76 21.50 -15.00
CA SER A 411 34.72 20.84 -14.08
C SER A 411 35.09 19.40 -14.54
N GLU A 412 34.98 19.14 -15.84
CA GLU A 412 35.56 18.00 -16.53
C GLU A 412 37.10 17.95 -16.40
N PHE A 413 37.65 16.77 -16.67
CA PHE A 413 38.96 16.57 -17.34
C PHE A 413 40.17 17.35 -16.79
N GLY A 414 40.80 16.74 -15.79
CA GLY A 414 42.17 16.23 -15.95
C GLY A 414 43.28 17.21 -16.38
N LYS A 415 44.08 17.63 -15.40
CA LYS A 415 45.50 17.91 -15.62
C LYS A 415 46.34 16.92 -14.81
N VAL A 416 47.26 16.26 -15.50
CA VAL A 416 48.38 15.52 -14.90
C VAL A 416 49.60 16.41 -15.07
N ASP A 417 50.02 17.07 -13.99
CA ASP A 417 51.21 17.90 -14.02
C ASP A 417 52.48 17.02 -13.98
N PRO A 418 53.49 17.29 -14.83
CA PRO A 418 54.79 16.63 -14.76
C PRO A 418 55.69 17.31 -13.73
N THR A 419 56.75 16.61 -13.33
CA THR A 419 57.83 17.07 -12.42
C THR A 419 57.40 17.10 -10.95
N ASP A 420 57.85 16.12 -10.16
CA ASP A 420 59.06 16.35 -9.37
C ASP A 420 59.69 15.06 -8.80
N TYR A 421 60.90 15.21 -8.24
CA TYR A 421 61.70 14.27 -7.43
C TYR A 421 62.64 13.23 -8.07
N SER A 422 63.91 13.42 -7.69
CA SER A 422 65.03 12.47 -7.58
C SER A 422 65.69 11.97 -8.87
N ALA A 423 66.81 12.63 -9.18
CA ALA A 423 67.86 12.12 -10.06
C ALA A 423 69.19 12.11 -9.30
N GLU A 424 69.36 11.21 -8.33
CA GLU A 424 70.61 11.03 -7.59
C GLU A 424 70.80 9.56 -7.15
N GLU A 425 72.04 9.06 -7.27
CA GLU A 425 72.60 7.86 -6.60
C GLU A 425 71.98 6.46 -6.84
N VAL A 426 71.95 6.00 -8.10
CA VAL A 426 72.44 4.64 -8.48
C VAL A 426 73.08 4.76 -9.88
N GLY A 427 74.30 4.27 -10.16
CA GLY A 427 75.26 3.55 -9.32
C GLY A 427 76.17 2.69 -10.20
N GLU A 428 77.20 3.32 -10.79
CA GLU A 428 78.38 2.79 -11.50
C GLU A 428 78.29 1.43 -12.25
N TRP A 429 78.56 1.43 -13.57
CA TRP A 429 78.67 0.21 -14.39
C TRP A 429 80.06 -0.46 -14.25
N GLU A 430 80.10 -1.80 -14.15
CA GLU A 430 81.30 -2.62 -13.92
C GLU A 430 82.35 -2.65 -15.08
N PHE A 431 82.33 -1.69 -16.00
CA PHE A 431 83.31 -1.63 -17.11
C PHE A 431 84.57 -0.82 -16.78
N ASP A 432 84.49 0.18 -15.90
CA ASP A 432 85.60 1.09 -15.61
C ASP A 432 86.65 0.51 -14.62
N GLU A 433 86.32 -0.60 -13.94
CA GLU A 433 87.26 -1.30 -13.06
C GLU A 433 88.34 -2.05 -13.88
N LEU A 434 87.94 -2.66 -15.00
CA LEU A 434 88.83 -3.45 -15.87
C LEU A 434 89.87 -2.59 -16.60
N GLU A 435 89.55 -1.35 -16.99
CA GLU A 435 90.57 -0.44 -17.54
C GLU A 435 91.55 0.04 -16.45
N ARG A 436 91.10 0.10 -15.19
CA ARG A 436 91.93 0.48 -14.05
C ARG A 436 92.98 -0.58 -13.73
N GLU A 437 92.61 -1.87 -13.71
CA GLU A 437 93.56 -2.97 -13.54
C GLU A 437 94.63 -2.99 -14.66
N LEU A 438 94.20 -2.81 -15.92
CA LEU A 438 95.12 -2.81 -17.07
C LEU A 438 96.16 -1.67 -17.00
N ARG A 439 95.78 -0.51 -16.44
CA ARG A 439 96.69 0.63 -16.21
C ARG A 439 97.55 0.47 -14.94
N ALA A 440 97.07 -0.25 -13.92
CA ALA A 440 97.81 -0.51 -12.69
C ALA A 440 98.91 -1.56 -12.86
N GLY A 441 98.69 -2.60 -13.68
CA GLY A 441 99.60 -3.75 -13.83
C GLY A 441 101.01 -3.44 -14.37
N TYR A 442 101.26 -2.23 -14.90
CA TYR A 442 102.53 -1.88 -15.56
C TYR A 442 103.57 -1.14 -14.69
N LYS A 443 103.37 -1.03 -13.37
CA LYS A 443 104.33 -0.41 -12.44
C LYS A 443 104.49 -1.16 -11.10
N GLY A 444 105.04 -2.38 -11.13
CA GLY A 444 105.34 -3.11 -9.88
C GLY A 444 106.03 -4.46 -10.05
N GLY A 445 107.30 -4.49 -10.46
CA GLY A 445 108.11 -5.72 -10.53
C GLY A 445 109.56 -5.42 -10.91
N LYS A 446 110.52 -6.12 -10.28
CA LYS A 446 111.97 -5.95 -10.50
C LYS A 446 112.45 -6.58 -11.80
#